data_AF-A0A087Y9L7-F1
#
_entry.id   AF-A0A087Y9L7-F1
#
_cell.length_a   1.000
_cell.length_b   1.000
_cell.length_c   1.000
_cell.angle_alpha   90.00
_cell.angle_beta   90.00
_cell.angle_gamma   90.00
#
_symmetry.space_group_name_H-M   'P 1'
#
loop_
_entity.id
_entity.type
_entity.pdbx_description
1 polymer ?
#
loop_
_entity_poly.entity_id
_entity_poly.type
_entity_poly.pdbx_seq_one_letter_code
_entity_poly.pdbx_strand_id
1 'polypeptide(L)'
;MAEESRLSHQIQSVERSVVFLRQEHLTLLHGLHLEILSLQKRCSELTSERKSKPPGRTQIELLEEEEMLEARCKELETRLDEQEYTLGELRKELGHKGALVGALRANLKEKERHFLEELKRRSHCSTVLNTELQKQTEAAAYLSFQLHAAKQKLHHQRMQQRQGLLARASSQGVQLGAEQNSSPLAGASPSSPVVKPKRKNIRVSSRVERARECVPIEKVLGPAEPTAMPDPALFLQPRRHRARSRHTVAQRQPPLGLERDGQEEGGGEGAVEVHDEAARLMSSAAAPPAAQTNAD
;
A
#
# COMPACT_ATOMS: atom_id res chain seq x y z
N MET A 1 -83.42 -51.15 93.61
CA MET A 1 -82.98 -49.75 93.85
C MET A 1 -81.54 -49.48 93.40
N ALA A 2 -80.46 -49.93 94.08
CA ALA A 2 -79.08 -49.57 93.68
C ALA A 2 -78.57 -50.26 92.39
N GLU A 3 -78.95 -51.52 92.16
CA GLU A 3 -78.56 -52.29 90.96
C GLU A 3 -79.27 -51.79 89.68
N GLU A 4 -80.53 -51.35 89.78
CA GLU A 4 -81.28 -50.81 88.64
C GLU A 4 -80.69 -49.48 88.16
N SER A 5 -80.29 -48.59 89.07
CA SER A 5 -79.59 -47.35 88.71
C SER A 5 -78.25 -47.61 88.00
N ARG A 6 -77.51 -48.64 88.42
CA ARG A 6 -76.24 -49.02 87.80
C ARG A 6 -76.43 -49.56 86.39
N LEU A 7 -77.45 -50.39 86.16
CA LEU A 7 -77.80 -50.91 84.84
C LEU A 7 -78.24 -49.80 83.88
N SER A 8 -79.07 -48.86 84.34
CA SER A 8 -79.49 -47.70 83.53
C SER A 8 -78.32 -46.79 83.15
N HIS A 9 -77.38 -46.55 84.08
CA HIS A 9 -76.16 -45.80 83.77
C HIS A 9 -75.27 -46.52 82.75
N GLN A 10 -75.18 -47.85 82.81
CA GLN A 10 -74.40 -48.65 81.86
C GLN A 10 -75.03 -48.66 80.46
N ILE A 11 -76.35 -48.77 80.36
CA ILE A 11 -77.09 -48.63 79.09
C ILE A 11 -76.89 -47.24 78.49
N GLN A 12 -77.06 -46.17 79.27
CA GLN A 12 -76.82 -44.80 78.80
C GLN A 12 -75.36 -44.57 78.36
N SER A 13 -74.39 -45.21 79.03
CA SER A 13 -72.98 -45.14 78.62
C SER A 13 -72.75 -45.84 77.28
N VAL A 14 -73.34 -47.02 77.08
CA VAL A 14 -73.25 -47.75 75.81
C VAL A 14 -73.94 -46.97 74.70
N GLU A 15 -75.13 -46.43 74.93
CA GLU A 15 -75.85 -45.59 73.95
C GLU A 15 -75.02 -44.37 73.51
N ARG A 16 -74.39 -43.65 74.45
CA ARG A 16 -73.48 -42.54 74.14
C ARG A 16 -72.27 -43.02 73.33
N SER A 17 -71.70 -44.17 73.68
CA SER A 17 -70.57 -44.75 72.93
C SER A 17 -70.95 -45.18 71.51
N VAL A 18 -72.17 -45.69 71.29
CA VAL A 18 -72.68 -46.04 69.96
C VAL A 18 -72.92 -44.80 69.11
N VAL A 19 -73.49 -43.74 69.69
CA VAL A 19 -73.67 -42.46 68.98
C VAL A 19 -72.31 -41.86 68.62
N PHE A 20 -71.33 -41.92 69.53
CA PHE A 20 -69.95 -41.49 69.27
C PHE A 20 -69.31 -42.29 68.13
N LEU A 21 -69.39 -43.62 68.17
CA LEU A 21 -68.82 -44.48 67.13
C LEU A 21 -69.49 -44.26 65.77
N ARG A 22 -70.81 -44.03 65.75
CA ARG A 22 -71.54 -43.66 64.52
C ARG A 22 -71.09 -42.31 63.98
N GLN A 23 -70.85 -41.33 64.85
CA GLN A 23 -70.32 -40.03 64.47
C GLN A 23 -68.90 -40.17 63.90
N GLU A 24 -68.02 -40.94 64.55
CA GLU A 24 -66.66 -41.21 64.06
C GLU A 24 -66.68 -41.92 62.70
N HIS A 25 -67.50 -42.96 62.54
CA HIS A 25 -67.67 -43.66 61.27
C HIS A 25 -68.13 -42.71 60.15
N LEU A 26 -69.07 -41.81 60.43
CA LEU A 26 -69.54 -40.83 59.45
C LEU A 26 -68.45 -39.82 59.08
N THR A 27 -67.66 -39.35 60.06
CA THR A 27 -66.52 -38.46 59.80
C THR A 27 -65.43 -39.13 58.98
N LEU A 28 -65.11 -40.39 59.25
CA LEU A 28 -64.14 -41.16 58.48
C LEU A 28 -64.62 -41.37 57.03
N LEU A 29 -65.88 -41.77 56.86
CA LEU A 29 -66.46 -41.99 55.53
C LEU A 29 -66.50 -40.71 54.70
N HIS A 30 -66.82 -39.57 55.33
CA HIS A 30 -66.76 -38.26 54.68
C HIS A 30 -65.31 -37.88 54.31
N GLY A 31 -64.35 -38.10 55.19
CA GLY A 31 -62.93 -37.84 54.92
C GLY A 31 -62.39 -38.68 53.75
N LEU A 32 -62.68 -39.97 53.73
CA LEU A 32 -62.31 -40.87 52.63
C LEU A 32 -62.95 -40.44 51.31
N HIS A 33 -64.21 -39.99 51.33
CA HIS A 33 -64.86 -39.50 50.12
C HIS A 33 -64.14 -38.27 49.54
N LEU A 34 -63.72 -37.32 50.38
CA LEU A 34 -62.95 -36.16 49.94
C LEU A 34 -61.57 -36.55 49.39
N GLU A 35 -60.91 -37.54 50.00
CA GLU A 35 -59.62 -38.04 49.53
C GLU A 35 -59.74 -38.73 48.16
N ILE A 36 -60.78 -39.54 47.96
CA ILE A 36 -61.09 -40.15 46.67
C ILE A 36 -61.32 -39.08 45.60
N LEU A 37 -62.11 -38.04 45.91
CA LEU A 37 -62.35 -36.93 44.98
C LEU A 37 -61.05 -36.16 44.67
N SER A 38 -60.19 -35.93 45.67
CA SER A 38 -58.89 -35.28 45.48
C SER A 38 -57.96 -36.10 44.58
N LEU A 39 -57.87 -37.41 44.81
CA LEU A 39 -57.09 -38.32 43.99
C LEU A 39 -57.63 -38.41 42.56
N GLN A 40 -58.95 -38.49 42.40
CA GLN A 40 -59.58 -38.46 41.08
C GLN A 40 -59.24 -37.18 40.33
N LYS A 41 -59.30 -36.03 41.00
CA LYS A 41 -58.88 -34.74 40.42
C LYS A 41 -57.41 -34.78 39.99
N ARG A 42 -56.48 -35.20 40.86
CA ARG A 42 -55.05 -35.28 40.53
C ARG A 42 -54.76 -36.26 39.39
N CYS A 43 -55.43 -37.40 39.36
CA CYS A 43 -55.32 -38.36 38.26
C CYS A 43 -55.82 -37.76 36.94
N SER A 44 -56.92 -36.99 36.98
CA SER A 44 -57.42 -36.29 35.80
C SER A 44 -56.47 -35.18 35.32
N GLU A 45 -55.87 -34.42 36.24
CA GLU A 45 -54.86 -33.40 35.96
C GLU A 45 -53.63 -34.01 35.30
N LEU A 46 -53.03 -35.06 35.89
CA LEU A 46 -51.87 -35.76 35.32
C LEU A 46 -52.19 -36.38 33.94
N THR A 47 -53.41 -36.89 33.77
CA THR A 47 -53.85 -37.42 32.47
C THR A 47 -53.97 -36.30 31.44
N SER A 48 -54.48 -35.13 31.82
CA SER A 48 -54.54 -33.96 30.95
C SER A 48 -53.14 -33.42 30.63
N GLU A 49 -52.24 -33.32 31.61
CA GLU A 49 -50.86 -32.87 31.43
C GLU A 49 -50.08 -33.78 30.48
N ARG A 50 -50.29 -35.10 30.59
CA ARG A 50 -49.68 -36.08 29.68
C ARG A 50 -50.23 -35.98 28.26
N LYS A 51 -51.51 -35.63 28.10
CA LYS A 51 -52.14 -35.41 26.78
C LYS A 51 -51.77 -34.06 26.17
N SER A 52 -51.54 -33.04 27.00
CA SER A 52 -51.18 -31.69 26.56
C SER A 52 -49.69 -31.52 26.32
N LYS A 53 -48.84 -32.36 26.94
CA LYS A 53 -47.43 -32.47 26.55
C LYS A 53 -47.39 -32.97 25.10
N PRO A 54 -46.90 -32.17 24.15
CA PRO A 54 -46.67 -32.67 22.80
C PRO A 54 -45.71 -33.87 22.91
N PRO A 55 -45.81 -34.87 22.00
CA PRO A 55 -44.72 -35.83 21.89
C PRO A 55 -43.44 -35.01 21.71
N GLY A 56 -42.43 -35.24 22.56
CA GLY A 56 -41.10 -34.70 22.31
C GLY A 56 -40.65 -35.11 20.91
N ARG A 57 -39.67 -34.39 20.34
CA ARG A 57 -39.09 -34.71 19.03
C ARG A 57 -38.93 -36.22 18.90
N THR A 58 -39.47 -36.78 17.81
CA THR A 58 -39.39 -38.22 17.63
C THR A 58 -37.93 -38.64 17.52
N GLN A 59 -37.60 -39.88 17.92
CA GLN A 59 -36.21 -40.38 17.83
C GLN A 59 -35.64 -40.22 16.42
N ILE A 60 -36.50 -40.29 15.39
CA ILE A 60 -36.14 -40.12 13.99
C ILE A 60 -35.77 -38.66 13.70
N GLU A 61 -36.60 -37.70 14.11
CA GLU A 61 -36.30 -36.26 13.96
C GLU A 61 -34.98 -35.86 14.63
N LEU A 62 -34.68 -36.45 15.79
CA LEU A 62 -33.41 -36.20 16.49
C LEU A 62 -32.21 -36.73 15.72
N LEU A 63 -32.33 -37.91 15.10
CA LEU A 63 -31.27 -38.50 14.28
C LEU A 63 -31.05 -37.69 13.00
N GLU A 64 -32.12 -37.22 12.35
CA GLU A 64 -32.02 -36.36 11.17
C GLU A 64 -31.35 -35.01 11.51
N GLU A 65 -31.70 -34.41 12.66
CA GLU A 65 -31.07 -33.18 13.13
C GLU A 65 -29.59 -33.39 13.47
N GLU A 66 -29.23 -34.50 14.11
CA GLU A 66 -27.85 -34.89 14.38
C GLU A 66 -27.05 -35.06 13.08
N GLU A 67 -27.58 -35.78 12.10
CA GLU A 67 -26.94 -35.95 10.79
C GLU A 67 -26.73 -34.62 10.06
N MET A 68 -27.72 -33.73 10.09
CA MET A 68 -27.62 -32.40 9.49
C MET A 68 -26.58 -31.53 10.17
N LEU A 69 -26.51 -31.57 11.51
CA LEU A 69 -25.50 -30.87 12.28
C LEU A 69 -24.10 -31.43 12.00
N GLU A 70 -23.95 -32.75 11.95
CA GLU A 70 -22.69 -33.38 11.57
C GLU A 70 -22.25 -32.98 10.16
N ALA A 71 -23.15 -32.98 9.18
CA ALA A 71 -22.86 -32.56 7.82
C ALA A 71 -22.38 -31.10 7.78
N ARG A 72 -23.03 -30.22 8.55
CA ARG A 72 -22.64 -28.82 8.68
C ARG A 72 -21.29 -28.66 9.38
N CYS A 73 -21.02 -29.44 10.42
CA CYS A 73 -19.72 -29.42 11.10
C CYS A 73 -18.61 -29.85 10.14
N LYS A 74 -18.82 -30.94 9.39
CA LYS A 74 -17.87 -31.42 8.37
C LYS A 74 -17.63 -30.37 7.28
N GLU A 75 -18.66 -29.67 6.82
CA GLU A 75 -18.50 -28.57 5.85
C GLU A 75 -17.69 -27.39 6.43
N LEU A 76 -17.91 -27.04 7.70
CA LEU A 76 -17.15 -25.97 8.33
C LEU A 76 -15.68 -26.37 8.56
N GLU A 77 -15.43 -27.62 8.91
CA GLU A 77 -14.07 -28.18 9.03
C GLU A 77 -13.33 -28.12 7.70
N THR A 78 -13.92 -28.60 6.61
CA THR A 78 -13.27 -28.54 5.28
C THR A 78 -12.98 -27.10 4.85
N ARG A 79 -13.92 -26.18 5.10
CA ARG A 79 -13.72 -24.75 4.80
C ARG A 79 -12.61 -24.12 5.65
N LEU A 80 -12.48 -24.54 6.91
CA LEU A 80 -11.39 -24.09 7.77
C LEU A 80 -10.04 -24.63 7.25
N ASP A 81 -9.97 -25.91 6.90
CA ASP A 81 -8.75 -26.52 6.35
C ASP A 81 -8.28 -25.83 5.06
N GLU A 82 -9.21 -25.51 4.15
CA GLU A 82 -8.91 -24.74 2.94
C GLU A 82 -8.36 -23.34 3.26
N GLN A 83 -8.94 -22.66 4.26
CA GLN A 83 -8.45 -21.37 4.71
C GLN A 83 -7.06 -21.48 5.34
N GLU A 84 -6.82 -22.49 6.17
CA GLU A 84 -5.51 -22.71 6.78
C GLU A 84 -4.44 -23.03 5.75
N TYR A 85 -4.78 -23.84 4.74
CA TYR A 85 -3.92 -24.13 3.61
C TYR A 85 -3.55 -22.87 2.82
N THR A 86 -4.54 -22.07 2.43
CA THR A 86 -4.32 -20.82 1.68
C THR A 86 -3.51 -19.81 2.49
N LEU A 87 -3.76 -19.66 3.78
CA LEU A 87 -2.95 -18.84 4.69
C LEU A 87 -1.51 -19.36 4.79
N GLY A 88 -1.32 -20.69 4.80
CA GLY A 88 -0.01 -21.33 4.76
C GLY A 88 0.78 -20.96 3.51
N GLU A 89 0.16 -21.05 2.33
CA GLU A 89 0.78 -20.66 1.05
C GLU A 89 1.13 -19.16 1.01
N LEU A 90 0.21 -18.29 1.45
CA LEU A 90 0.48 -16.85 1.53
C LEU A 90 1.64 -16.52 2.47
N ARG A 91 1.79 -17.22 3.60
CA ARG A 91 2.94 -17.06 4.50
C ARG A 91 4.25 -17.49 3.84
N LYS A 92 4.26 -18.60 3.09
CA LYS A 92 5.44 -19.05 2.33
C LYS A 92 5.83 -18.03 1.27
N GLU A 93 4.87 -17.54 0.50
CA GLU A 93 5.10 -16.49 -0.50
C GLU A 93 5.65 -15.21 0.12
N LEU A 94 5.07 -14.76 1.23
CA LEU A 94 5.53 -13.57 1.94
C LEU A 94 6.96 -13.76 2.45
N GLY A 95 7.30 -14.95 2.95
CA GLY A 95 8.66 -15.32 3.34
C GLY A 95 9.63 -15.26 2.16
N HIS A 96 9.26 -15.84 1.01
CA HIS A 96 10.09 -15.82 -0.20
C HIS A 96 10.30 -14.39 -0.73
N LYS A 97 9.22 -13.60 -0.83
CA LYS A 97 9.27 -12.19 -1.24
C LYS A 97 10.13 -11.37 -0.25
N GLY A 98 10.01 -11.63 1.05
CA GLY A 98 10.84 -11.02 2.08
C GLY A 98 12.33 -11.32 1.91
N ALA A 99 12.68 -12.59 1.63
CA ALA A 99 14.06 -12.99 1.37
C ALA A 99 14.62 -12.33 0.10
N LEU A 100 13.84 -12.27 -0.99
CA LEU A 100 14.23 -11.60 -2.23
C LEU A 100 14.49 -10.11 -2.00
N VAL A 101 13.58 -9.42 -1.31
CA VAL A 101 13.75 -8.00 -0.95
C VAL A 101 15.00 -7.81 -0.09
N GLY A 102 15.26 -8.72 0.85
CA GLY A 102 16.49 -8.72 1.65
C GLY A 102 17.76 -8.82 0.80
N ALA A 103 17.79 -9.76 -0.16
CA ALA A 103 18.89 -9.94 -1.08
C ALA A 103 19.12 -8.72 -1.98
N LEU A 104 18.04 -8.15 -2.54
CA LEU A 104 18.13 -6.94 -3.37
C LEU A 104 18.64 -5.72 -2.58
N ARG A 105 18.17 -5.54 -1.34
CA ARG A 105 18.68 -4.47 -0.45
C ARG A 105 20.16 -4.66 -0.13
N ALA A 106 20.60 -5.89 0.14
CA ALA A 106 22.01 -6.19 0.38
C ALA A 106 22.87 -5.91 -0.86
N ASN A 107 22.40 -6.31 -2.05
CA ASN A 107 23.07 -6.06 -3.31
C ASN A 107 23.21 -4.56 -3.60
N LEU A 108 22.14 -3.78 -3.40
CA LEU A 108 22.18 -2.33 -3.58
C LEU A 108 23.22 -1.68 -2.66
N LYS A 109 23.24 -2.06 -1.38
CA LYS A 109 24.26 -1.60 -0.42
C LYS A 109 25.68 -2.00 -0.81
N GLU A 110 25.86 -3.17 -1.42
CA GLU A 110 27.16 -3.59 -1.93
C GLU A 110 27.58 -2.77 -3.15
N LYS A 111 26.68 -2.54 -4.11
CA LYS A 111 26.94 -1.69 -5.27
C LYS A 111 27.27 -0.26 -4.86
N GLU A 112 26.53 0.30 -3.90
CA GLU A 112 26.82 1.62 -3.33
C GLU A 112 28.24 1.70 -2.75
N ARG A 113 28.65 0.71 -1.95
CA ARG A 113 30.02 0.61 -1.42
C ARG A 113 31.07 0.59 -2.55
N HIS A 114 30.85 -0.25 -3.57
CA HIS A 114 31.76 -0.33 -4.72
C HIS A 114 31.85 0.99 -5.49
N PHE A 115 30.71 1.69 -5.71
CA PHE A 115 30.72 2.98 -6.39
C PHE A 115 31.48 4.04 -5.61
N LEU A 116 31.34 4.06 -4.28
CA LEU A 116 32.07 5.00 -3.42
C LEU A 116 33.58 4.72 -3.42
N GLU A 117 33.98 3.45 -3.38
CA GLU A 117 35.39 3.06 -3.47
C GLU A 117 35.99 3.45 -4.81
N GLU A 118 35.28 3.20 -5.90
CA GLU A 118 35.70 3.58 -7.26
C GLU A 118 35.78 5.10 -7.42
N LEU A 119 34.83 5.84 -6.85
CA LEU A 119 34.85 7.30 -6.83
C LEU A 119 36.07 7.83 -6.06
N LYS A 120 36.36 7.27 -4.87
CA LYS A 120 37.55 7.63 -4.08
C LYS A 120 38.84 7.34 -4.86
N ARG A 121 38.94 6.17 -5.49
CA ARG A 121 40.10 5.77 -6.29
C ARG A 121 40.33 6.72 -7.47
N ARG A 122 39.28 7.06 -8.20
CA ARG A 122 39.35 8.01 -9.34
C ARG A 122 39.69 9.43 -8.89
N SER A 123 39.11 9.88 -7.79
CA SER A 123 39.43 11.19 -7.21
C SER A 123 40.91 11.26 -6.84
N HIS A 124 41.44 10.25 -6.15
CA HIS A 124 42.86 10.19 -5.82
C HIS A 124 43.76 10.20 -7.06
N CYS A 125 43.43 9.40 -8.08
CA CYS A 125 44.15 9.38 -9.36
C CYS A 125 44.14 10.77 -10.04
N SER A 126 42.99 11.44 -10.05
CA SER A 126 42.87 12.80 -10.59
C SER A 126 43.73 13.81 -9.83
N THR A 127 43.80 13.71 -8.49
CA THR A 127 44.68 14.54 -7.67
C THR A 127 46.15 14.30 -8.04
N VAL A 128 46.59 13.03 -8.12
CA VAL A 128 47.97 12.70 -8.49
C VAL A 128 48.33 13.27 -9.87
N LEU A 129 47.48 13.06 -10.88
CA LEU A 129 47.71 13.59 -12.23
C LEU A 129 47.73 15.12 -12.26
N ASN A 130 46.84 15.80 -11.52
CA ASN A 130 46.87 17.27 -11.41
C ASN A 130 48.16 17.76 -10.77
N THR A 131 48.64 17.11 -9.70
CA THR A 131 49.92 17.50 -9.09
C THR A 131 51.09 17.29 -10.05
N GLU A 132 51.06 16.24 -10.87
CA GLU A 132 52.10 15.99 -11.86
C GLU A 132 52.05 17.01 -13.00
N LEU A 133 50.86 17.34 -13.50
CA LEU A 133 50.65 18.39 -14.48
C LEU A 133 51.13 19.76 -13.96
N GLN A 134 50.86 20.07 -12.69
CA GLN A 134 51.30 21.31 -12.06
C GLN A 134 52.83 21.38 -11.99
N LYS A 135 53.52 20.31 -11.58
CA LYS A 135 55.00 20.23 -11.61
C LYS A 135 55.56 20.46 -13.00
N GLN A 136 54.95 19.84 -14.02
CA GLN A 136 55.36 20.03 -15.41
C GLN A 136 55.15 21.48 -15.87
N THR A 137 54.04 22.11 -15.46
CA THR A 137 53.74 23.51 -15.76
C THR A 137 54.75 24.45 -15.11
N GLU A 138 55.10 24.21 -13.85
CA GLU A 138 56.13 24.97 -13.11
C GLU A 138 57.51 24.83 -13.75
N ALA A 139 57.90 23.61 -14.14
CA ALA A 139 59.15 23.36 -14.85
C ALA A 139 59.19 24.09 -16.21
N ALA A 140 58.09 24.04 -16.97
CA ALA A 140 57.97 24.75 -18.24
C ALA A 140 58.04 26.27 -18.07
N ALA A 141 57.41 26.82 -17.04
CA ALA A 141 57.49 28.24 -16.70
C ALA A 141 58.92 28.65 -16.31
N TYR A 142 59.61 27.84 -15.51
CA TYR A 142 61.01 28.07 -15.12
C TYR A 142 61.95 28.10 -16.33
N LEU A 143 61.85 27.11 -17.23
CA LEU A 143 62.64 27.08 -18.46
C LEU A 143 62.30 28.26 -19.39
N SER A 144 61.03 28.65 -19.47
CA SER A 144 60.62 29.84 -20.23
C SER A 144 61.23 31.11 -19.66
N PHE A 145 61.23 31.27 -18.33
CA PHE A 145 61.90 32.38 -17.65
C PHE A 145 63.41 32.39 -17.94
N GLN A 146 64.09 31.25 -17.85
CA GLN A 146 65.51 31.14 -18.20
C GLN A 146 65.78 31.53 -19.65
N LEU A 147 64.95 31.06 -20.60
CA LEU A 147 65.07 31.42 -22.02
C LEU A 147 64.86 32.92 -22.25
N HIS A 148 63.87 33.52 -21.60
CA HIS A 148 63.65 34.97 -21.67
C HIS A 148 64.82 35.75 -21.07
N ALA A 149 65.35 35.33 -19.92
CA ALA A 149 66.52 35.95 -19.30
C ALA A 149 67.77 35.84 -20.20
N ALA A 150 68.00 34.67 -20.81
CA ALA A 150 69.09 34.47 -21.76
C ALA A 150 68.93 35.35 -23.02
N LYS A 151 67.72 35.41 -23.59
CA LYS A 151 67.40 36.30 -24.73
C LYS A 151 67.61 37.77 -24.38
N GLN A 152 67.20 38.20 -23.18
CA GLN A 152 67.44 39.56 -22.70
C GLN A 152 68.94 39.85 -22.58
N LYS A 153 69.73 38.97 -21.95
CA LYS A 153 71.19 39.14 -21.85
C LYS A 153 71.86 39.25 -23.23
N LEU A 154 71.50 38.38 -24.18
CA LEU A 154 71.99 38.44 -25.55
C LEU A 154 71.60 39.76 -26.27
N HIS A 155 70.37 40.22 -26.08
CA HIS A 155 69.90 41.47 -26.66
C HIS A 155 70.67 42.68 -26.10
N HIS A 156 70.88 42.72 -24.78
CA HIS A 156 71.71 43.76 -24.13
C HIS A 156 73.14 43.74 -24.67
N GLN A 157 73.76 42.56 -24.82
CA GLN A 157 75.10 42.41 -25.41
C GLN A 157 75.14 42.95 -26.86
N ARG A 158 74.17 42.59 -27.70
CA ARG A 158 74.07 43.12 -29.07
C ARG A 158 73.91 44.64 -29.10
N MET A 159 73.11 45.21 -28.21
CA MET A 159 72.94 46.66 -28.10
C MET A 159 74.23 47.36 -27.66
N GLN A 160 74.96 46.79 -26.70
CA GLN A 160 76.28 47.29 -26.28
C GLN A 160 77.31 47.21 -27.41
N GLN A 161 77.34 46.09 -28.16
CA GLN A 161 78.22 45.96 -29.33
C GLN A 161 77.88 47.03 -30.39
N ARG A 162 76.59 47.27 -30.65
CA ARG A 162 76.15 48.31 -31.59
C ARG A 162 76.57 49.71 -31.12
N GLN A 163 76.44 50.01 -29.83
CA GLN A 163 76.91 51.27 -29.25
C GLN A 163 78.43 51.40 -29.31
N GLY A 164 79.19 50.32 -29.07
CA GLY A 164 80.65 50.30 -29.20
C GLY A 164 81.15 50.49 -30.64
N LEU A 165 80.45 49.91 -31.63
CA LEU A 165 80.73 50.12 -33.05
C LEU A 165 80.39 51.56 -33.48
N LEU A 166 79.29 52.15 -33.00
CA LEU A 166 78.94 53.54 -33.25
C LEU A 166 79.91 54.52 -32.56
N ALA A 167 80.37 54.21 -31.35
CA ALA A 167 81.40 55.00 -30.65
C ALA A 167 82.75 54.93 -31.38
N ARG A 168 83.13 53.76 -31.94
CA ARG A 168 84.34 53.58 -32.74
C ARG A 168 84.23 54.27 -34.12
N ALA A 169 83.06 54.26 -34.74
CA ALA A 169 82.78 55.05 -35.95
C ALA A 169 82.80 56.57 -35.66
N SER A 170 82.33 57.01 -34.49
CA SER A 170 82.41 58.42 -34.06
C SER A 170 83.83 58.86 -33.68
N SER A 171 84.73 57.92 -33.39
CA SER A 171 86.16 58.18 -33.11
C SER A 171 87.02 58.29 -34.38
N GLN A 172 86.49 57.84 -35.52
CA GLN A 172 87.11 57.94 -36.84
C GLN A 172 86.27 58.87 -37.73
N GLY A 173 86.17 60.12 -37.30
CA GLY A 173 85.37 61.14 -37.96
C GLY A 173 86.13 62.46 -38.15
N VAL A 174 87.27 62.43 -38.86
CA VAL A 174 87.74 63.60 -39.63
C VAL A 174 88.34 63.08 -40.95
N GLN A 175 87.52 62.93 -41.99
CA GLN A 175 87.61 63.70 -43.23
C GLN A 175 86.57 63.22 -44.28
N LEU A 176 85.70 64.15 -44.62
CA LEU A 176 85.25 64.56 -45.97
C LEU A 176 84.79 63.49 -46.98
N GLY A 177 83.58 63.69 -47.48
CA GLY A 177 83.20 63.17 -48.79
C GLY A 177 81.69 63.11 -48.97
N ALA A 178 81.11 64.21 -49.44
CA ALA A 178 79.79 64.22 -50.05
C ALA A 178 79.72 63.15 -51.16
N GLU A 179 78.53 62.57 -51.39
CA GLU A 179 77.88 62.45 -52.71
C GLU A 179 76.64 61.52 -52.60
N GLN A 180 75.49 62.16 -52.79
CA GLN A 180 74.38 61.78 -53.66
C GLN A 180 73.71 60.38 -53.61
N ASN A 181 72.38 60.46 -53.61
CA ASN A 181 71.41 59.52 -54.20
C ASN A 181 71.23 58.13 -53.58
N SER A 182 70.17 57.97 -52.79
CA SER A 182 68.87 57.45 -53.25
C SER A 182 68.10 56.77 -52.11
N SER A 183 66.90 57.28 -51.82
CA SER A 183 65.83 56.59 -51.10
C SER A 183 64.79 56.11 -52.13
N PRO A 184 63.78 55.31 -51.77
CA PRO A 184 63.81 53.99 -51.14
C PRO A 184 63.02 52.97 -51.99
N LEU A 185 63.43 51.69 -52.07
CA LEU A 185 62.52 50.65 -52.57
C LEU A 185 61.66 50.10 -51.41
N ALA A 186 60.48 50.69 -51.27
CA ALA A 186 59.32 50.01 -50.73
C ALA A 186 58.91 48.90 -51.70
N GLY A 187 58.80 47.67 -51.22
CA GLY A 187 58.34 46.57 -52.07
C GLY A 187 58.49 45.20 -51.44
N ALA A 188 57.62 44.89 -50.47
CA ALA A 188 57.02 43.56 -50.28
C ALA A 188 56.37 43.50 -48.90
N SER A 189 55.15 44.03 -48.79
CA SER A 189 54.21 43.53 -47.79
C SER A 189 53.79 42.13 -48.23
N PRO A 190 53.97 41.06 -47.43
CA PRO A 190 53.33 39.79 -47.73
C PRO A 190 51.83 39.97 -47.49
N SER A 191 51.09 40.11 -48.59
CA SER A 191 49.64 40.03 -48.61
C SER A 191 49.20 38.72 -47.97
N SER A 192 48.65 38.82 -46.76
CA SER A 192 47.90 37.79 -46.07
C SER A 192 46.92 37.10 -47.04
N PRO A 193 46.91 35.77 -47.19
CA PRO A 193 45.79 35.11 -47.85
C PRO A 193 44.64 35.12 -46.84
N VAL A 194 43.73 36.08 -46.98
CA VAL A 194 42.41 36.03 -46.35
C VAL A 194 41.63 34.90 -47.02
N VAL A 195 41.83 33.68 -46.52
CA VAL A 195 40.97 32.55 -46.83
C VAL A 195 39.68 32.75 -46.06
N LYS A 196 38.63 33.20 -46.76
CA LYS A 196 37.27 33.20 -46.25
C LYS A 196 36.89 31.75 -45.87
N PRO A 197 36.50 31.45 -44.62
CA PRO A 197 35.98 30.13 -44.31
C PRO A 197 34.58 30.02 -44.91
N LYS A 198 34.46 29.17 -45.93
CA LYS A 198 33.18 28.71 -46.50
C LYS A 198 32.42 28.01 -45.37
N ARG A 199 31.35 28.63 -44.86
CA ARG A 199 30.38 28.01 -43.94
C ARG A 199 29.82 26.74 -44.60
N LYS A 200 30.43 25.60 -44.32
CA LYS A 200 29.77 24.30 -44.39
C LYS A 200 29.28 24.02 -42.99
N ASN A 201 27.97 24.09 -42.79
CA ASN A 201 27.28 23.58 -41.61
C ASN A 201 27.49 22.06 -41.55
N ILE A 202 28.63 21.63 -41.02
CA ILE A 202 28.86 20.26 -40.60
C ILE A 202 28.62 20.23 -39.11
N ARG A 203 27.40 19.79 -38.78
CA ARG A 203 26.90 19.28 -37.49
C ARG A 203 28.00 19.15 -36.42
N VAL A 204 28.18 20.18 -35.58
CA VAL A 204 29.11 20.21 -34.43
C VAL A 204 28.59 19.39 -33.23
N SER A 205 27.61 18.51 -33.46
CA SER A 205 26.97 17.74 -32.38
C SER A 205 27.77 16.52 -31.92
N SER A 206 28.73 16.00 -32.68
CA SER A 206 29.37 14.71 -32.37
C SER A 206 30.65 14.78 -31.52
N ARG A 207 31.24 15.97 -31.33
CA ARG A 207 32.52 16.11 -30.59
C ARG A 207 32.35 16.42 -29.11
N VAL A 208 31.15 16.77 -28.66
CA VAL A 208 30.84 17.01 -27.23
C VAL A 208 30.47 15.70 -26.51
N GLU A 209 30.04 14.66 -27.22
CA GLU A 209 29.70 13.36 -26.61
C GLU A 209 30.93 12.55 -26.19
N ARG A 210 32.05 12.62 -26.92
CA ARG A 210 33.23 11.78 -26.64
C ARG A 210 34.04 12.21 -25.40
N ALA A 211 33.69 13.33 -24.77
CA ALA A 211 34.27 13.77 -23.50
C ALA A 211 33.41 13.42 -22.26
N ARG A 212 32.23 12.83 -22.47
CA ARG A 212 31.31 12.41 -21.39
C ARG A 212 31.11 10.89 -21.34
N GLU A 213 32.01 10.12 -21.95
CA GLU A 213 32.00 8.65 -21.92
C GLU A 213 32.44 8.06 -20.56
N CYS A 214 32.85 8.88 -19.59
CA CYS A 214 33.32 8.42 -18.28
C CYS A 214 32.25 8.33 -17.19
N VAL A 215 30.99 8.63 -17.50
CA VAL A 215 29.84 8.37 -16.61
C VAL A 215 28.94 7.38 -17.34
N PRO A 216 28.66 6.19 -16.77
CA PRO A 216 27.60 5.34 -17.28
C PRO A 216 26.32 6.17 -17.31
N ILE A 217 25.81 6.50 -18.50
CA ILE A 217 24.44 6.99 -18.65
C ILE A 217 23.56 5.75 -18.56
N GLU A 218 23.44 5.23 -17.35
CA GLU A 218 22.32 4.37 -17.02
C GLU A 218 21.09 5.27 -17.16
N LYS A 219 20.29 5.02 -18.20
CA LYS A 219 18.98 5.64 -18.34
C LYS A 219 18.14 5.08 -17.20
N VAL A 220 18.29 5.65 -16.01
CA VAL A 220 17.38 5.46 -14.89
C VAL A 220 16.06 6.06 -15.37
N LEU A 221 15.20 5.23 -15.98
CA LEU A 221 13.79 5.54 -15.95
C LEU A 221 13.45 5.60 -14.46
N GLY A 222 13.22 6.82 -13.97
CA GLY A 222 12.65 6.99 -12.64
C GLY A 222 11.36 6.17 -12.53
N PRO A 223 10.89 5.91 -11.31
CA PRO A 223 9.58 5.29 -11.11
C PRO A 223 8.57 5.99 -12.02
N ALA A 224 7.77 5.20 -12.75
CA ALA A 224 6.71 5.74 -13.59
C ALA A 224 5.91 6.79 -12.79
N GLU A 225 5.68 7.95 -13.40
CA GLU A 225 4.96 9.06 -12.77
C GLU A 225 3.68 8.49 -12.13
N PRO A 226 3.47 8.69 -10.81
CA PRO A 226 2.34 8.08 -10.12
C PRO A 226 1.07 8.57 -10.80
N THR A 227 0.38 7.66 -11.48
CA THR A 227 -0.93 7.94 -12.05
C THR A 227 -1.81 8.44 -10.90
N ALA A 228 -2.39 9.64 -11.05
CA ALA A 228 -3.27 10.20 -10.06
C ALA A 228 -4.31 9.15 -9.65
N MET A 229 -4.40 8.88 -8.35
CA MET A 229 -5.36 7.92 -7.82
C MET A 229 -6.76 8.27 -8.33
N PRO A 230 -7.55 7.30 -8.81
CA PRO A 230 -8.93 7.57 -9.18
C PRO A 230 -9.66 8.17 -7.97
N ASP A 231 -10.44 9.23 -8.22
CA ASP A 231 -11.09 10.01 -7.18
C ASP A 231 -11.92 9.08 -6.25
N PRO A 232 -11.56 8.96 -4.95
CA PRO A 232 -12.27 8.11 -4.02
C PRO A 232 -13.71 8.55 -3.79
N ALA A 233 -14.07 9.80 -4.13
CA ALA A 233 -15.44 10.31 -4.04
C ALA A 233 -16.44 9.57 -4.93
N LEU A 234 -15.96 8.85 -5.97
CA LEU A 234 -16.82 7.99 -6.80
C LEU A 234 -17.39 6.79 -6.01
N PHE A 235 -16.69 6.35 -4.97
CA PHE A 235 -17.11 5.23 -4.10
C PHE A 235 -17.89 5.70 -2.87
N LEU A 236 -17.83 7.00 -2.56
CA LEU A 236 -18.50 7.62 -1.42
C LEU A 236 -19.86 8.21 -1.78
N GLN A 237 -20.41 7.89 -2.96
CA GLN A 237 -21.82 8.18 -3.20
C GLN A 237 -22.66 7.30 -2.27
N PRO A 238 -23.41 7.89 -1.31
CA PRO A 238 -24.40 7.12 -0.58
C PRO A 238 -25.34 6.53 -1.63
N ARG A 239 -25.43 5.19 -1.69
CA ARG A 239 -26.42 4.48 -2.51
C ARG A 239 -27.81 4.87 -2.01
N ARG A 240 -28.28 6.05 -2.38
CA ARG A 240 -29.71 6.33 -2.41
C ARG A 240 -30.23 5.52 -3.58
N HIS A 241 -30.89 4.42 -3.25
CA HIS A 241 -31.65 3.61 -4.19
C HIS A 241 -32.51 4.54 -5.04
N ARG A 242 -32.06 4.83 -6.26
CA ARG A 242 -32.85 5.56 -7.23
C ARG A 242 -33.88 4.57 -7.73
N ALA A 243 -35.10 4.68 -7.21
CA ALA A 243 -36.26 4.05 -7.81
C ALA A 243 -36.26 4.38 -9.30
N ARG A 244 -36.32 3.33 -10.11
CA ARG A 244 -36.30 3.37 -11.56
C ARG A 244 -37.59 4.01 -12.05
N SER A 245 -37.65 5.34 -12.15
CA SER A 245 -38.75 6.01 -12.86
C SER A 245 -38.41 6.06 -14.35
N ARG A 246 -39.16 5.31 -15.15
CA ARG A 246 -39.17 5.42 -16.61
C ARG A 246 -40.22 6.46 -17.01
N HIS A 247 -39.90 7.19 -18.09
CA HIS A 247 -40.72 8.15 -18.86
C HIS A 247 -40.76 9.56 -18.22
N THR A 248 -40.56 10.69 -18.90
CA THR A 248 -40.88 11.12 -20.27
C THR A 248 -39.95 12.23 -20.78
N VAL A 249 -39.95 12.41 -22.10
CA VAL A 249 -39.40 13.51 -22.90
C VAL A 249 -40.12 14.85 -22.60
N ALA A 250 -39.37 15.96 -22.51
CA ALA A 250 -39.64 17.28 -23.12
C ALA A 250 -39.13 18.49 -22.27
N GLN A 251 -38.20 19.23 -22.88
CA GLN A 251 -38.08 20.71 -22.94
C GLN A 251 -38.64 21.62 -21.80
N ARG A 252 -37.73 22.50 -21.32
CA ARG A 252 -37.92 23.96 -21.10
C ARG A 252 -38.34 24.48 -19.70
N GLN A 253 -37.33 24.81 -18.87
CA GLN A 253 -37.15 26.01 -18.00
C GLN A 253 -38.22 26.46 -16.93
N PRO A 254 -37.83 27.27 -15.90
CA PRO A 254 -38.23 27.20 -14.46
C PRO A 254 -39.44 28.15 -14.10
N PRO A 255 -39.89 28.46 -12.84
CA PRO A 255 -39.23 28.37 -11.50
C PRO A 255 -40.12 28.18 -10.22
N LEU A 256 -39.48 28.25 -9.03
CA LEU A 256 -39.95 28.70 -7.68
C LEU A 256 -41.12 28.00 -6.92
N GLY A 257 -40.84 27.66 -5.64
CA GLY A 257 -41.79 27.84 -4.53
C GLY A 257 -42.31 26.57 -3.85
N LEU A 258 -41.70 26.19 -2.72
CA LEU A 258 -42.26 25.22 -1.76
C LEU A 258 -42.22 25.89 -0.39
N GLU A 259 -43.35 26.01 0.27
CA GLU A 259 -43.40 26.15 1.72
C GLU A 259 -44.63 25.45 2.28
N ARG A 260 -44.37 24.85 3.45
CA ARG A 260 -45.28 24.39 4.50
C ARG A 260 -45.91 23.00 4.37
N ASP A 261 -45.31 22.07 5.12
CA ASP A 261 -46.04 21.12 5.96
C ASP A 261 -45.90 21.53 7.43
N GLY A 262 -46.95 21.26 8.22
CA GLY A 262 -46.96 21.39 9.67
C GLY A 262 -47.58 20.17 10.34
N GLN A 263 -46.95 19.78 11.46
CA GLN A 263 -47.44 19.03 12.63
C GLN A 263 -47.95 17.59 12.43
N GLU A 264 -47.22 16.59 12.95
CA GLU A 264 -47.19 16.07 14.35
C GLU A 264 -48.33 15.08 14.64
N GLU A 265 -47.98 13.81 14.92
CA GLU A 265 -48.16 13.12 16.21
C GLU A 265 -48.21 11.59 16.07
N GLY A 266 -47.71 10.90 17.12
CA GLY A 266 -48.04 9.51 17.49
C GLY A 266 -47.27 8.43 16.73
N GLY A 267 -46.45 7.56 17.33
CA GLY A 267 -46.55 6.94 18.64
C GLY A 267 -46.93 5.46 18.44
N GLY A 268 -46.06 4.51 18.82
CA GLY A 268 -46.43 3.09 18.86
C GLY A 268 -45.31 2.13 18.50
N GLU A 269 -44.93 1.32 19.49
CA GLU A 269 -43.85 0.34 19.53
C GLU A 269 -44.07 -0.91 18.66
N GLY A 270 -42.97 -1.58 18.31
CA GLY A 270 -42.87 -3.03 18.49
C GLY A 270 -42.71 -3.92 17.26
N ALA A 271 -41.79 -4.88 17.42
CA ALA A 271 -41.69 -6.20 16.77
C ALA A 271 -40.84 -6.34 15.47
N VAL A 272 -39.61 -6.80 15.71
CA VAL A 272 -38.89 -7.93 15.09
C VAL A 272 -39.60 -8.68 13.95
N GLU A 273 -38.94 -8.74 12.78
CA GLU A 273 -39.06 -9.87 11.85
C GLU A 273 -37.68 -10.25 11.30
N VAL A 274 -37.38 -11.55 11.41
CA VAL A 274 -36.29 -12.25 10.74
C VAL A 274 -36.85 -12.75 9.41
N HIS A 275 -36.13 -12.55 8.31
CA HIS A 275 -36.30 -13.42 7.14
C HIS A 275 -34.99 -13.59 6.37
N ASP A 276 -34.56 -14.85 6.33
CA ASP A 276 -33.73 -15.45 5.29
C ASP A 276 -34.28 -15.14 3.90
N GLU A 277 -33.41 -14.99 2.90
CA GLU A 277 -33.35 -15.92 1.75
C GLU A 277 -32.26 -15.53 0.73
N ALA A 278 -31.68 -16.58 0.16
CA ALA A 278 -30.63 -16.64 -0.83
C ALA A 278 -30.89 -15.83 -2.12
N ALA A 279 -29.81 -15.27 -2.67
CA ALA A 279 -29.70 -15.04 -4.11
C ALA A 279 -28.24 -15.21 -4.58
N ARG A 280 -28.00 -16.37 -5.17
CA ARG A 280 -26.88 -16.69 -6.06
C ARG A 280 -26.67 -15.57 -7.08
N LEU A 281 -25.43 -15.12 -7.27
CA LEU A 281 -24.98 -14.63 -8.58
C LEU A 281 -23.52 -15.02 -8.83
N MET A 282 -23.39 -16.10 -9.62
CA MET A 282 -22.24 -16.38 -10.45
C MET A 282 -22.11 -15.29 -11.52
N SER A 283 -20.96 -14.63 -11.59
CA SER A 283 -20.43 -14.03 -12.83
C SER A 283 -18.99 -13.58 -12.61
N SER A 284 -18.05 -14.31 -13.21
CA SER A 284 -17.01 -13.64 -13.98
C SER A 284 -16.56 -14.54 -15.12
N ALA A 285 -16.86 -14.06 -16.31
CA ALA A 285 -16.31 -14.51 -17.57
C ALA A 285 -14.91 -13.89 -17.80
N ALA A 286 -14.30 -14.35 -18.90
CA ALA A 286 -13.23 -13.74 -19.68
C ALA A 286 -11.79 -14.12 -19.32
N ALA A 287 -11.36 -15.24 -19.89
CA ALA A 287 -9.96 -15.51 -20.23
C ALA A 287 -9.51 -14.68 -21.44
N PRO A 288 -8.24 -14.23 -21.51
CA PRO A 288 -7.63 -13.78 -22.75
C PRO A 288 -6.79 -14.91 -23.41
N PRO A 289 -6.54 -14.83 -24.74
CA PRO A 289 -6.04 -15.95 -25.53
C PRO A 289 -4.53 -16.15 -25.40
N ALA A 290 -4.13 -17.42 -25.41
CA ALA A 290 -2.74 -17.84 -25.50
C ALA A 290 -2.19 -17.60 -26.92
N ALA A 291 -1.06 -16.90 -26.99
CA ALA A 291 -0.28 -16.77 -28.21
C ALA A 291 0.53 -18.05 -28.45
N GLN A 292 0.38 -18.60 -29.65
CA GLN A 292 1.20 -19.68 -30.19
C GLN A 292 2.64 -19.18 -30.40
N THR A 293 3.61 -19.94 -29.90
CA THR A 293 5.01 -19.86 -30.32
C THR A 293 5.39 -21.18 -30.97
N ASN A 294 5.62 -21.13 -32.28
CA ASN A 294 6.42 -22.11 -33.02
C ASN A 294 7.92 -21.82 -32.81
N ALA A 295 8.76 -22.83 -33.09
CA ALA A 295 10.22 -22.95 -32.98
C ALA A 295 10.67 -23.63 -31.67
N ASP A 296 11.43 -24.73 -31.65
CA ASP A 296 12.25 -25.44 -32.64
C ASP A 296 12.09 -26.97 -32.52
#